data_AF-A0A946RDX8-F1
#
_entry.id   AF-A0A946RDX8-F1
#
_cell.length_a   1.000
_cell.length_b   1.000
_cell.length_c   1.000
_cell.angle_alpha   90.00
_cell.angle_beta   90.00
_cell.angle_gamma   90.00
#
_symmetry.space_group_name_H-M   'P 1'
#
loop_
_entity.id
_entity.type
_entity.pdbx_description
1 polymer ?
#
loop_
_entity_poly.entity_id
_entity_poly.type
_entity_poly.pdbx_seq_one_letter_code
_entity_poly.pdbx_strand_id
1 'polypeptide(L)'
;MKNCKHLFVLMLVLVISGCDDDSGHNHDDHDHDVDALTLDNCESSFGTGVDLFYSTYFSCVDATISGDNTVITSDNLPPYESWYYSESNGNHI
;
A
#
# COMPACT_ATOMS: atom_id res chain seq x y z
N MET A 1 -7.48 42.35 32.89
CA MET A 1 -6.41 41.42 32.46
C MET A 1 -6.36 40.27 33.44
N LYS A 2 -7.11 39.20 33.20
CA LYS A 2 -7.14 38.02 34.07
C LYS A 2 -7.25 36.77 33.20
N ASN A 3 -6.20 35.97 33.24
CA ASN A 3 -6.25 34.51 33.20
C ASN A 3 -6.29 33.80 31.83
N CYS A 4 -5.64 34.34 30.79
CA CYS A 4 -5.34 33.60 29.55
C CYS A 4 -4.09 32.69 29.66
N LYS A 5 -3.72 32.26 30.88
CA LYS A 5 -2.59 31.34 31.13
C LYS A 5 -3.05 29.91 31.42
N HIS A 6 -4.24 29.73 31.99
CA HIS A 6 -4.76 28.40 32.31
C HIS A 6 -5.28 27.64 31.08
N LEU A 7 -5.71 28.36 30.03
CA LEU A 7 -6.14 27.73 28.78
C LEU A 7 -4.97 27.07 28.02
N PHE A 8 -3.76 27.64 28.14
CA PHE A 8 -2.57 27.12 27.45
C PHE A 8 -2.00 25.87 28.13
N VAL A 9 -2.18 25.73 29.45
CA VAL A 9 -1.71 24.57 30.22
C VAL A 9 -2.57 23.32 29.96
N LEU A 10 -3.86 23.50 29.64
CA LEU A 10 -4.78 22.38 29.35
C LEU A 10 -4.44 21.67 28.02
N MET A 11 -3.91 22.39 27.03
CA MET A 11 -3.53 21.85 25.72
C MET A 11 -2.21 21.05 25.74
N LEU A 12 -1.34 21.26 26.74
CA LEU A 12 -0.05 20.57 26.83
C LEU A 12 -0.15 19.16 27.44
N VAL A 13 -1.20 18.87 28.19
CA VAL A 13 -1.37 17.59 28.91
C VAL A 13 -1.87 16.46 28.00
N LEU A 14 -2.48 16.79 26.85
CA LEU A 14 -3.06 15.79 25.93
C LEU A 14 -2.04 15.17 24.95
N VAL A 15 -0.76 15.56 25.00
CA VAL A 15 0.27 15.13 24.04
C VAL A 15 1.14 13.97 24.55
N ILE A 16 0.95 13.54 25.81
CA ILE A 16 1.82 12.54 26.48
C ILE A 16 1.13 11.21 26.81
N SER A 17 -0.09 10.98 26.34
CA SER A 17 -0.61 9.61 26.19
C SER A 17 -0.13 9.02 24.86
N GLY A 18 1.19 8.97 24.67
CA GLY A 18 1.80 8.02 23.73
C GLY A 18 1.74 6.66 24.39
N CYS A 19 1.30 5.64 23.66
CA CYS A 19 1.31 4.26 24.16
C CYS A 19 2.76 3.86 24.47
N ASP A 20 2.99 3.33 25.67
CA ASP A 20 4.17 2.53 26.00
C ASP A 20 4.27 1.39 24.97
N ASP A 21 5.43 1.30 24.31
CA ASP A 21 5.85 0.15 23.50
C ASP A 21 6.00 -1.05 24.44
N ASP A 22 4.96 -1.88 24.53
CA ASP A 22 5.07 -3.20 25.15
C ASP A 22 5.94 -4.05 24.22
N SER A 23 7.16 -4.29 24.70
CA SER A 23 8.19 -5.08 24.04
C SER A 23 7.72 -6.53 23.94
N GLY A 24 7.22 -6.95 22.78
CA GLY A 24 6.76 -8.34 22.66
C GLY A 24 6.16 -8.77 21.34
N HIS A 25 6.55 -8.19 20.21
CA HIS A 25 6.31 -8.86 18.93
C HIS A 25 7.58 -9.61 18.55
N ASN A 26 7.53 -10.95 18.67
CA ASN A 26 8.31 -11.79 17.78
C ASN A 26 7.95 -11.28 16.39
N HIS A 27 8.86 -10.54 15.78
CA HIS A 27 8.89 -10.50 14.33
C HIS A 27 9.16 -11.94 13.95
N ASP A 28 8.08 -12.66 13.63
CA ASP A 28 8.18 -13.77 12.71
C ASP A 28 8.77 -13.13 11.46
N ASP A 29 10.11 -13.21 11.37
CA ASP A 29 10.86 -12.94 10.17
C ASP A 29 10.40 -13.99 9.16
N HIS A 30 9.20 -13.79 8.61
CA HIS A 30 8.81 -14.38 7.35
C HIS A 30 9.89 -13.90 6.40
N ASP A 31 10.77 -14.85 6.08
CA ASP A 31 11.78 -14.75 5.05
C ASP A 31 11.15 -14.00 3.89
N HIS A 32 11.57 -12.75 3.68
CA HIS A 32 11.08 -11.95 2.58
C HIS A 32 11.50 -12.72 1.33
N ASP A 33 10.55 -13.48 0.78
CA ASP A 33 10.76 -14.24 -0.43
C ASP A 33 11.31 -13.27 -1.45
N VAL A 34 12.55 -13.49 -1.87
CA VAL A 34 13.31 -12.57 -2.71
C VAL A 34 12.64 -12.44 -4.10
N ASP A 35 11.65 -13.31 -4.37
CA ASP A 35 10.81 -13.38 -5.55
C ASP A 35 9.44 -12.70 -5.40
N ALA A 36 9.09 -12.11 -4.25
CA ALA A 36 7.84 -11.39 -4.09
C ALA A 36 7.79 -10.17 -5.04
N LEU A 37 6.72 -10.08 -5.84
CA LEU A 37 6.51 -8.89 -6.66
C LEU A 37 6.32 -7.67 -5.75
N THR A 38 6.85 -6.53 -6.14
CA THR A 38 6.71 -5.24 -5.47
C THR A 38 6.50 -4.15 -6.52
N LEU A 39 6.10 -2.95 -6.09
CA LEU A 39 6.04 -1.79 -6.99
C LEU A 39 7.43 -1.42 -7.57
N ASP A 40 8.51 -1.83 -6.89
CA ASP A 40 9.88 -1.50 -7.29
C ASP A 40 10.47 -2.50 -8.31
N ASN A 41 9.96 -3.75 -8.32
CA ASN A 41 10.48 -4.83 -9.18
C ASN A 41 9.49 -5.29 -10.28
N CYS A 42 8.31 -4.70 -10.34
CA CYS A 42 7.35 -4.98 -11.40
C CYS A 42 7.56 -4.06 -12.60
N GLU A 43 7.38 -4.60 -13.81
CA GLU A 43 7.39 -3.78 -15.03
C GLU A 43 5.98 -3.31 -15.40
N SER A 44 5.91 -2.28 -16.24
CA SER A 44 4.66 -1.84 -16.84
C SER A 44 4.88 -1.51 -18.30
N SER A 45 3.94 -1.91 -19.15
CA SER A 45 3.98 -1.64 -20.58
C SER A 45 2.74 -0.88 -21.01
N PHE A 46 2.93 0.19 -21.77
CA PHE A 46 1.84 1.00 -22.31
C PHE A 46 1.94 1.03 -23.83
N GLY A 47 0.98 0.39 -24.49
CA GLY A 47 0.91 0.34 -25.94
C GLY A 47 0.62 1.70 -26.59
N THR A 48 0.95 1.83 -27.87
CA THR A 48 0.65 3.05 -28.64
C THR A 48 -0.84 3.37 -28.64
N GLY A 49 -1.19 4.62 -28.33
CA GLY A 49 -2.58 5.09 -28.32
C GLY A 49 -3.30 4.90 -26.99
N VAL A 50 -2.67 4.29 -25.99
CA VAL A 50 -3.17 4.29 -24.61
C VAL A 50 -3.11 5.72 -24.05
N ASP A 51 -4.18 6.14 -23.39
CA ASP A 51 -4.27 7.47 -22.79
C ASP A 51 -3.25 7.63 -21.65
N LEU A 52 -2.68 8.83 -21.51
CA LEU A 52 -1.72 9.19 -20.47
C LEU A 52 -2.25 8.99 -19.04
N PHE A 53 -3.57 8.98 -18.86
CA PHE A 53 -4.22 8.62 -17.62
C PHE A 53 -3.71 7.28 -17.06
N TYR A 54 -3.54 6.26 -17.92
CA TYR A 54 -3.15 4.93 -17.47
C TYR A 54 -1.71 4.89 -16.98
N SER A 55 -0.77 5.52 -17.71
CA SER A 55 0.63 5.58 -17.28
C SER A 55 0.87 6.51 -16.09
N THR A 56 -0.10 7.36 -15.74
CA THR A 56 -0.01 8.24 -14.57
C THR A 56 -0.42 7.54 -13.28
N TYR A 57 -1.41 6.64 -13.33
CA TYR A 57 -2.05 6.10 -12.12
C TYR A 57 -1.92 4.58 -11.96
N PHE A 58 -1.45 3.86 -12.98
CA PHE A 58 -1.31 2.42 -12.93
C PHE A 58 0.18 2.03 -12.97
N SER A 59 0.50 0.99 -12.21
CA SER A 59 1.81 0.37 -12.13
C SER A 59 1.61 -1.14 -12.04
N CYS A 60 2.63 -1.92 -12.41
CA CYS A 60 2.58 -3.37 -12.53
C CYS A 60 1.50 -3.89 -13.50
N VAL A 61 1.28 -3.17 -14.62
CA VAL A 61 0.27 -3.53 -15.62
C VAL A 61 0.77 -3.44 -17.04
N ASP A 62 0.16 -4.23 -17.92
CA ASP A 62 0.21 -4.05 -19.36
C ASP A 62 -1.10 -3.43 -19.85
N ALA A 63 -1.00 -2.27 -20.50
CA ALA A 63 -2.14 -1.57 -21.07
C ALA A 63 -2.04 -1.52 -22.59
N THR A 64 -3.11 -1.91 -23.27
CA THR A 64 -3.20 -1.89 -24.73
C THR A 64 -4.56 -1.35 -25.21
N ILE A 65 -4.62 -0.87 -26.45
CA ILE A 65 -5.90 -0.52 -27.09
C ILE A 65 -6.44 -1.73 -27.84
N SER A 66 -7.70 -2.06 -27.61
CA SER A 66 -8.44 -3.11 -28.33
C SER A 66 -9.80 -2.58 -28.78
N GLY A 67 -9.90 -2.23 -30.06
CA GLY A 67 -11.05 -1.51 -30.61
C GLY A 67 -11.17 -0.11 -29.98
N ASP A 68 -12.36 0.20 -29.45
CA ASP A 68 -12.63 1.47 -28.75
C ASP A 68 -12.30 1.41 -27.25
N ASN A 69 -11.71 0.30 -26.77
CA ASN A 69 -11.45 0.08 -25.35
C ASN A 69 -9.95 0.12 -25.04
N THR A 70 -9.62 0.53 -23.82
CA THR A 70 -8.32 0.23 -23.21
C THR A 70 -8.45 -1.05 -22.39
N VAL A 71 -7.56 -2.01 -22.63
CA VAL A 71 -7.47 -3.27 -21.90
C VAL A 71 -6.26 -3.20 -20.99
N ILE A 72 -6.47 -3.48 -19.71
CA ILE A 72 -5.41 -3.57 -18.70
C ILE A 72 -5.31 -5.02 -18.26
N THR A 73 -4.11 -5.58 -18.28
CA THR A 73 -3.79 -6.90 -17.77
C THR A 73 -2.69 -6.80 -16.72
N SER A 74 -2.70 -7.74 -15.78
CA SER A 74 -1.63 -7.92 -14.80
C SER A 74 -1.54 -9.42 -14.52
N ASP A 75 -0.33 -9.94 -14.56
CA ASP A 75 -0.08 -11.38 -14.43
C ASP A 75 0.06 -11.82 -12.96
N ASN A 76 0.15 -10.87 -12.03
CA ASN A 76 0.72 -11.15 -10.72
C ASN A 76 -0.30 -11.09 -9.59
N LEU A 77 -0.11 -12.04 -8.67
CA LEU A 77 -0.71 -12.00 -7.35
C LEU A 77 -0.20 -10.74 -6.62
N PRO A 78 -1.03 -10.14 -5.75
CA PRO A 78 -0.63 -8.96 -4.99
C PRO A 78 0.74 -9.11 -4.29
N PRO A 79 1.44 -8.02 -4.02
CA PRO A 79 2.76 -8.05 -3.40
C PRO A 79 2.77 -8.46 -1.91
N TYR A 80 1.61 -8.72 -1.31
CA TYR A 80 1.45 -8.96 0.12
C TYR A 80 0.36 -9.97 0.43
N GLU A 81 0.54 -10.71 1.51
CA GLU A 81 -0.48 -11.61 2.02
C GLU A 81 -1.80 -10.89 2.26
N SER A 82 -2.86 -11.43 1.68
CA SER A 82 -4.18 -10.87 1.86
C SER A 82 -4.79 -11.40 3.15
N TRP A 83 -5.03 -10.49 4.11
CA TRP A 83 -5.85 -10.77 5.29
C TRP A 83 -7.29 -11.17 4.94
N TYR A 84 -7.74 -10.86 3.72
CA TYR A 84 -9.11 -11.10 3.26
C TYR A 84 -9.31 -12.51 2.68
N TYR A 85 -8.25 -13.12 2.14
CA TYR A 85 -8.31 -14.45 1.56
C TYR A 85 -7.77 -15.49 2.54
N SER A 86 -8.40 -16.67 2.59
CA SER A 86 -7.92 -17.79 3.39
C SER A 86 -6.71 -18.46 2.75
N GLU A 87 -5.83 -19.09 3.53
CA GLU A 87 -4.63 -19.81 3.09
C GLU A 87 -4.82 -20.76 1.88
N SER A 88 -6.01 -21.33 1.72
CA SER A 88 -6.33 -22.22 0.60
C SER A 88 -6.67 -21.50 -0.72
N ASN A 89 -6.74 -20.18 -0.73
CA ASN A 89 -7.13 -19.37 -1.89
C ASN A 89 -5.87 -18.93 -2.64
N GLY A 90 -5.85 -19.01 -3.97
CA GLY A 90 -4.69 -18.57 -4.76
C GLY A 90 -4.35 -17.09 -4.63
N ASN A 91 -5.27 -16.27 -4.10
CA ASN A 91 -5.04 -14.86 -3.78
C ASN A 91 -4.61 -14.65 -2.31
N HIS A 92 -4.48 -15.72 -1.53
CA HIS A 92 -3.70 -15.74 -0.31
C HIS A 92 -2.28 -16.16 -0.72
N ILE A 93 -1.41 -15.19 -0.60
CA ILE A 93 -0.04 -15.11 -1.11
C ILE A 93 0.83 -14.94 0.10
#